data_AF-A0A9D8PTK0-F1
#
_entry.id   AF-A0A9D8PTK0-F1
#
_cell.length_a   1.000
_cell.length_b   1.000
_cell.length_c   1.000
_cell.angle_alpha   90.00
_cell.angle_beta   90.00
_cell.angle_gamma   90.00
#
_symmetry.space_group_name_H-M   'P 1'
#
loop_
_entity.id
_entity.type
_entity.pdbx_description
1 polymer ?
#
loop_
_entity_poly.entity_id
_entity_poly.type
_entity_poly.pdbx_seq_one_letter_code
_entity_poly.pdbx_strand_id
1 'polypeptide(L)'
;MTKTLSAVLATLLAFAGVSAPVAAQQAQPLDRIAAVVDEDVILQSELQRAVNNIKSQYAGREHQLPPQGVLERQVLERLVLVKLQVARAESSG
;
A
#
# COMPACT_ATOMS: atom_id res chain seq x y z
N MET A 1 15.19 -16.95 -61.71
CA MET A 1 15.83 -15.92 -60.86
C MET A 1 14.84 -15.32 -59.85
N THR A 2 14.00 -16.12 -59.16
CA THR A 2 12.96 -15.61 -58.24
C THR A 2 13.14 -16.08 -56.79
N LYS A 3 14.07 -17.01 -56.53
CA LYS A 3 14.33 -17.60 -55.19
C LYS A 3 15.30 -16.79 -54.33
N THR A 4 16.12 -15.92 -54.92
CA THR A 4 17.10 -15.10 -54.19
C THR A 4 16.46 -13.89 -53.51
N LEU A 5 15.30 -13.43 -54.00
CA LEU A 5 14.58 -12.28 -53.44
C LEU A 5 13.89 -12.62 -52.10
N SER A 6 13.25 -13.78 -52.00
CA SER A 6 12.64 -14.25 -50.75
C SER A 6 13.67 -14.53 -49.66
N ALA A 7 14.87 -14.97 -50.04
CA ALA A 7 15.94 -15.26 -49.08
C ALA A 7 16.42 -13.97 -48.38
N VAL A 8 16.57 -12.86 -49.11
CA VAL A 8 17.02 -11.57 -48.54
C VAL A 8 15.95 -10.93 -47.64
N LEU A 9 14.66 -11.11 -47.97
CA LEU A 9 13.55 -10.60 -47.15
C LEU A 9 13.44 -11.35 -45.81
N ALA A 10 13.70 -12.66 -45.80
CA ALA A 10 13.68 -13.46 -44.59
C ALA A 10 14.83 -13.11 -43.63
N THR A 11 16.02 -12.79 -44.14
CA THR A 11 17.16 -12.39 -43.30
C THR A 11 16.99 -11.00 -42.69
N LEU A 12 16.25 -10.09 -43.34
CA LEU A 12 16.01 -8.75 -42.81
C LEU A 12 15.00 -8.73 -41.65
N LEU A 13 14.01 -9.64 -41.70
CA LEU A 13 13.02 -9.81 -40.62
C LEU A 13 13.60 -10.49 -39.37
N ALA A 14 14.67 -11.26 -39.50
CA ALA A 14 15.35 -11.90 -38.36
C ALA A 14 16.20 -10.92 -37.52
N PHE A 15 16.53 -9.74 -38.04
CA PHE A 15 17.36 -8.74 -37.35
C PHE A 15 16.54 -7.65 -36.63
N ALA A 16 15.23 -7.61 -36.84
CA ALA A 16 14.34 -6.61 -36.29
C ALA A 16 13.57 -7.16 -35.07
N GLY A 17 14.15 -6.98 -33.88
CA GLY A 17 13.36 -6.86 -32.66
C GLY A 17 13.39 -8.05 -31.72
N VAL A 18 14.47 -8.17 -30.96
CA VAL A 18 14.39 -8.70 -29.58
C VAL A 18 14.83 -7.58 -28.64
N SER A 19 14.00 -6.53 -28.54
CA SER A 19 14.04 -5.59 -27.42
C SER A 19 12.97 -6.06 -26.44
N ALA A 20 13.32 -7.00 -25.57
CA ALA A 20 12.48 -7.34 -24.44
C ALA A 20 12.51 -6.17 -23.45
N PRO A 21 11.36 -5.59 -23.05
CA PRO A 21 11.36 -4.61 -21.99
C PRO A 21 11.82 -5.29 -20.70
N VAL A 22 12.96 -4.84 -20.15
CA VAL A 22 13.36 -5.19 -18.80
C VAL A 22 12.30 -4.60 -17.88
N ALA A 23 11.46 -5.45 -17.30
CA ALA A 23 10.49 -5.04 -16.29
C ALA A 23 11.28 -4.52 -15.08
N ALA A 24 11.34 -3.20 -14.93
CA ALA A 24 11.87 -2.57 -13.73
C ALA A 24 10.97 -3.00 -12.56
N GLN A 25 11.49 -3.89 -11.72
CA GLN A 25 10.81 -4.31 -10.50
C GLN A 25 10.64 -3.07 -9.62
N GLN A 26 9.42 -2.52 -9.57
CA GLN A 26 9.12 -1.37 -8.75
C GLN A 26 9.30 -1.79 -7.28
N ALA A 27 10.26 -1.16 -6.59
CA ALA A 27 10.49 -1.42 -5.19
C ALA A 27 9.24 -1.05 -4.39
N GLN A 28 8.51 -2.06 -3.90
CA GLN A 28 7.34 -1.85 -3.08
C GLN A 28 7.79 -1.26 -1.74
N PRO A 29 7.29 -0.07 -1.33
CA PRO A 29 7.67 0.51 -0.05
C PRO A 29 7.18 -0.41 1.09
N LEU A 30 8.09 -0.71 2.02
CA LEU A 30 7.75 -1.48 3.21
C LEU A 30 6.96 -0.59 4.18
N ASP A 31 5.78 -1.04 4.58
CA ASP A 31 4.96 -0.33 5.56
C ASP A 31 5.61 -0.38 6.94
N ARG A 32 5.53 0.72 7.69
CA ARG A 32 6.14 0.84 9.01
C ARG A 32 5.17 0.39 10.09
N ILE A 33 5.71 -0.10 11.20
CA ILE A 33 4.93 -0.44 12.39
C ILE A 33 4.72 0.84 13.20
N ALA A 34 3.47 1.17 13.50
CA ALA A 34 3.11 2.30 14.37
C ALA A 34 3.05 1.87 15.84
N ALA A 35 2.53 0.67 16.12
CA ALA A 35 2.49 0.08 17.46
C ALA A 35 2.42 -1.44 17.42
N VAL A 36 2.81 -2.09 18.52
CA VAL A 36 2.65 -3.54 18.75
C VAL A 36 1.68 -3.72 19.92
N VAL A 37 0.70 -4.62 19.77
CA VAL A 37 -0.39 -4.85 20.72
C VAL A 37 -0.53 -6.35 20.95
N ASP A 38 -0.04 -6.83 22.09
CA ASP A 38 0.09 -8.26 22.40
C ASP A 38 0.78 -9.04 21.26
N GLU A 39 0.02 -9.87 20.54
CA GLU A 39 0.50 -10.72 19.44
C GLU A 39 0.25 -10.12 18.04
N ASP A 40 -0.36 -8.93 17.97
CA ASP A 40 -0.75 -8.25 16.73
C ASP A 40 -0.02 -6.89 16.57
N VAL A 41 -0.02 -6.34 15.36
CA VAL A 41 0.64 -5.07 15.02
C VAL A 41 -0.35 -4.07 14.40
N ILE A 42 -0.13 -2.79 14.69
CA ILE A 42 -0.81 -1.67 14.04
C ILE A 42 0.17 -1.05 13.05
N LEU A 43 -0.18 -1.07 11.76
CA LEU A 43 0.62 -0.49 10.70
C LEU A 43 0.45 1.03 10.60
N GLN A 44 1.47 1.72 10.10
CA GLN A 44 1.43 3.16 9.88
C GLN A 44 0.35 3.53 8.85
N SER A 45 0.20 2.74 7.78
CA SER A 45 -0.88 2.97 6.82
C SER A 45 -2.27 2.82 7.45
N GLU A 46 -2.44 1.92 8.42
CA GLU A 46 -3.70 1.72 9.12
C GLU A 46 -4.05 2.90 10.02
N LEU A 47 -3.10 3.36 10.83
CA LEU A 47 -3.27 4.57 11.63
C LEU A 47 -3.63 5.76 10.73
N GLN A 48 -2.90 5.95 9.63
CA GLN A 48 -3.15 7.07 8.72
C GLN A 48 -4.52 6.99 8.07
N ARG A 49 -4.96 5.79 7.65
CA ARG A 49 -6.32 5.58 7.13
C ARG A 49 -7.38 5.96 8.17
N ALA A 50 -7.22 5.52 9.42
CA ALA A 50 -8.16 5.84 10.49
C ALA A 50 -8.21 7.35 10.78
N VAL A 51 -7.06 8.02 10.85
CA VAL A 51 -6.97 9.47 11.04
C VAL A 51 -7.64 10.21 9.89
N ASN A 52 -7.39 9.80 8.64
CA ASN A 52 -8.00 10.42 7.47
C ASN A 52 -9.53 10.23 7.45
N ASN A 53 -10.02 9.07 7.89
CA ASN A 53 -11.45 8.82 8.03
C ASN A 53 -12.09 9.72 9.09
N ILE A 54 -11.41 10.00 10.20
CA ILE A 54 -11.91 10.98 11.17
C ILE A 54 -11.89 12.37 10.54
N LYS A 55 -10.78 12.80 9.94
CA LYS A 55 -10.70 14.12 9.30
C LYS A 55 -11.79 14.33 8.25
N SER A 56 -12.10 13.33 7.43
CA SER A 56 -13.15 13.43 6.41
C SER A 56 -14.55 13.55 7.02
N GLN A 57 -14.84 12.90 8.15
CA GLN A 57 -16.11 13.05 8.88
C GLN A 57 -16.29 14.46 9.49
N TYR A 58 -15.18 15.17 9.72
CA TYR A 58 -15.17 16.54 10.23
C TYR A 58 -14.87 17.57 9.13
N ALA A 59 -14.94 17.18 7.85
CA ALA A 59 -14.81 18.12 6.74
C ALA A 59 -15.86 19.24 6.88
N GLY A 60 -15.41 20.50 6.91
CA GLY A 60 -16.25 21.67 7.17
C GLY A 60 -16.40 22.07 8.66
N ARG A 61 -15.85 21.28 9.60
CA ARG A 61 -15.74 21.60 11.03
C ARG A 61 -14.31 21.40 11.55
N GLU A 62 -13.33 21.79 10.75
CA GLU A 62 -11.90 21.57 11.07
C GLU A 62 -11.47 22.23 12.38
N HIS A 63 -12.10 23.35 12.76
CA HIS A 63 -11.85 24.03 14.04
C HIS A 63 -12.17 23.18 15.29
N GLN A 64 -12.92 22.08 15.15
CA GLN A 64 -13.23 21.18 16.26
C GLN A 64 -12.22 20.02 16.38
N LEU A 65 -11.34 19.86 15.40
CA LEU A 65 -10.33 18.81 15.44
C LEU A 65 -9.18 19.23 16.38
N PRO A 66 -8.73 18.31 17.26
CA PRO A 66 -7.54 18.57 18.05
C PRO A 66 -6.30 18.68 17.15
N PRO A 67 -5.18 19.24 17.66
CA PRO A 67 -3.93 19.29 16.93
C PRO A 67 -3.51 17.92 16.41
N GLN A 68 -2.89 17.86 15.22
CA GLN A 68 -2.62 16.61 14.51
C GLN A 68 -1.95 15.54 15.38
N GLY A 69 -0.89 15.89 16.14
CA GLY A 69 -0.20 14.91 16.99
C GLY A 69 -1.07 14.37 18.14
N VAL A 70 -2.05 15.14 18.61
CA VAL A 70 -3.02 14.69 19.62
C VAL A 70 -4.07 13.80 18.95
N LEU A 71 -4.58 14.20 17.78
CA LEU A 71 -5.53 13.40 17.01
C LEU A 71 -4.95 12.02 16.67
N GLU A 72 -3.74 11.97 16.13
CA GLU A 72 -3.07 10.72 15.78
C GLU A 72 -2.89 9.81 16.99
N ARG A 73 -2.49 10.38 18.14
CA ARG A 73 -2.38 9.62 19.39
C ARG A 73 -3.72 9.05 19.85
N GLN A 74 -4.77 9.87 19.87
CA GLN A 74 -6.11 9.44 20.29
C GLN A 74 -6.67 8.35 19.37
N VAL A 75 -6.44 8.47 18.06
CA VAL A 75 -6.84 7.44 17.10
C VAL A 75 -6.06 6.15 17.32
N LEU A 76 -4.74 6.25 17.56
CA LEU A 76 -3.91 5.08 17.87
C LEU A 76 -4.40 4.37 19.14
N GLU A 77 -4.66 5.11 20.22
CA GLU A 77 -5.19 4.56 21.48
C GLU A 77 -6.52 3.82 21.26
N ARG A 78 -7.41 4.39 20.43
CA ARG A 78 -8.67 3.74 20.05
C ARG A 78 -8.41 2.44 19.29
N LEU A 79 -7.49 2.41 18.32
CA LEU A 79 -7.15 1.21 17.56
C LEU A 79 -6.58 0.11 18.46
N VAL A 80 -5.70 0.46 19.40
CA VAL A 80 -5.16 -0.48 20.40
C VAL A 80 -6.29 -1.10 21.22
N LEU A 81 -7.19 -0.29 21.76
CA LEU A 81 -8.31 -0.78 22.57
C LEU A 81 -9.21 -1.72 21.78
N VAL A 82 -9.51 -1.40 20.52
CA VAL A 82 -10.32 -2.26 19.65
C VAL A 82 -9.61 -3.60 19.39
N LYS A 83 -8.31 -3.58 19.08
CA LYS A 83 -7.54 -4.83 18.89
C LYS A 83 -7.55 -5.71 20.13
N LEU A 84 -7.32 -5.14 21.31
CA LEU A 84 -7.37 -5.88 22.57
C LEU A 84 -8.76 -6.51 22.83
N GLN A 85 -9.83 -5.79 22.48
CA GLN A 85 -11.19 -6.31 22.63
C GLN A 85 -11.48 -7.46 21.67
N VAL A 86 -11.04 -7.34 20.42
CA VAL A 86 -11.17 -8.41 19.43
C VAL A 86 -10.36 -9.63 19.85
N ALA A 87 -9.10 -9.47 20.24
CA ALA A 87 -8.24 -10.57 20.71
C ALA A 87 -8.87 -11.30 21.90
N ARG A 88 -9.42 -10.56 22.87
CA ARG A 88 -10.15 -11.17 23.99
C ARG A 88 -11.41 -11.94 23.55
N ALA A 89 -12.15 -11.40 22.58
CA ALA A 89 -13.34 -12.06 22.06
C ALA A 89 -12.97 -13.37 21.34
N GLU A 90 -11.89 -13.37 20.55
CA GLU A 90 -11.34 -14.56 19.89
C GLU A 90 -10.82 -15.59 20.89
N SER A 91 -10.18 -15.15 21.98
CA SER A 91 -9.64 -16.05 23.00
C SER A 91 -10.69 -16.69 23.92
N SER A 92 -11.89 -16.11 23.99
CA SER A 92 -12.96 -16.53 24.92
C SER A 92 -14.13 -17.25 24.23
N GLY A 93 -14.04 -17.42 22.90
CA GLY A 93 -15.07 -18.04 22.04
C GLY A 93 -14.85 -19.52 21.76
#